data_AF-A0AAW9IAB3-F1
#
_entry.id   AF-A0AAW9IAB3-F1
#
_cell.length_a   1.000
_cell.length_b   1.000
_cell.length_c   1.000
_cell.angle_alpha   90.00
_cell.angle_beta   90.00
_cell.angle_gamma   90.00
#
_symmetry.space_group_name_H-M   'P 1'
#
loop_
_entity.id
_entity.type
_entity.pdbx_description
1 polymer ?
#
loop_
_entity_poly.entity_id
_entity_poly.type
_entity_poly.pdbx_seq_one_letter_code
_entity_poly.pdbx_strand_id
1 'polypeptide(L)' 'MKQVKYTEIYEYLKNKILNDEFKAGEKLPSENELTTLFNVSRNTVRRAINQLSFEGLVASVHG' A
#
# COMPACT_ATOMS: atom_id res chain seq x y z
N MET A 1 -9.84 -3.02 -19.71
CA MET A 1 -9.98 -2.30 -18.43
C MET A 1 -9.02 -2.93 -17.42
N LYS A 2 -7.92 -2.27 -17.04
CA LYS A 2 -6.89 -2.84 -16.14
C LYS A 2 -6.37 -1.80 -15.13
N GLN A 3 -7.22 -0.85 -14.72
CA GLN A 3 -6.85 0.26 -13.83
C GLN A 3 -7.30 0.10 -12.37
N VAL A 4 -8.18 -0.86 -12.04
CA VAL A 4 -8.78 -0.96 -10.70
C VAL A 4 -7.80 -1.47 -9.64
N LYS A 5 -6.82 -2.28 -10.06
CA LYS A 5 -5.90 -3.02 -9.17
C LYS A 5 -5.01 -2.16 -8.29
N TYR A 6 -4.60 -0.96 -8.72
CA TYR A 6 -3.78 -0.08 -7.87
C TYR A 6 -4.65 0.67 -6.86
N THR A 7 -5.84 1.10 -7.29
CA THR A 7 -6.79 1.82 -6.46
C THR A 7 -7.27 0.95 -5.30
N GLU A 8 -7.52 -0.35 -5.55
CA GLU A 8 -7.88 -1.31 -4.50
C GLU A 8 -6.82 -1.41 -3.40
N ILE A 9 -5.54 -1.47 -3.76
CA ILE A 9 -4.43 -1.57 -2.81
C ILE A 9 -4.29 -0.28 -2.01
N TYR A 10 -4.39 0.85 -2.71
CA TYR A 10 -4.33 2.18 -2.11
C TYR A 10 -5.46 2.36 -1.09
N GLU A 11 -6.71 2.11 -1.50
CA GLU A 11 -7.88 2.23 -0.62
C GLU A 11 -7.80 1.24 0.54
N TYR A 12 -7.37 0.00 0.30
CA TYR A 12 -7.19 -0.98 1.36
C TYR A 12 -6.23 -0.48 2.44
N LEU A 13 -5.03 -0.06 2.05
CA LEU A 13 -4.01 0.43 2.98
C LEU A 13 -4.46 1.73 3.66
N LYS A 14 -5.05 2.67 2.90
CA LYS A 14 -5.57 3.93 3.43
C LYS A 14 -6.63 3.69 4.48
N ASN A 15 -7.63 2.84 4.20
CA ASN A 15 -8.67 2.52 5.16
C ASN A 15 -8.10 1.84 6.40
N LYS A 16 -7.11 0.94 6.27
CA LYS A 16 -6.46 0.33 7.43
C LYS A 16 -5.73 1.37 8.30
N ILE A 17 -5.05 2.33 7.69
CA ILE A 17 -4.38 3.42 8.42
C ILE A 17 -5.40 4.34 9.09
N LEU A 18 -6.46 4.74 8.36
CA LEU A 18 -7.51 5.64 8.88
C LEU A 18 -8.37 5.01 9.99
N ASN A 19 -8.49 3.67 10.00
CA ASN A 19 -9.20 2.93 11.04
C ASN A 19 -8.28 2.54 12.22
N ASP A 20 -7.07 3.10 12.33
CA ASP A 20 -6.08 2.76 13.37
C ASP A 20 -5.69 1.27 13.41
N GLU A 21 -5.93 0.51 12.34
CA GLU A 21 -5.48 -0.89 12.23
C GLU A 21 -3.98 -0.98 11.97
N PHE A 22 -3.42 -0.01 11.24
CA PHE A 22 -1.97 0.19 11.13
C PHE A 22 -1.59 1.45 11.87
N LYS A 23 -0.92 1.30 13.01
CA LYS A 23 -0.50 2.45 13.81
C LYS A 23 0.69 3.16 13.17
N ALA A 24 0.84 4.44 13.46
CA ALA A 24 2.01 5.19 13.05
C ALA A 24 3.31 4.50 13.55
N GLY A 25 4.22 4.20 12.62
CA GLY A 25 5.46 3.48 12.90
C GLY A 25 5.33 1.96 12.87
N GLU A 26 4.13 1.41 12.71
CA GLU A 26 3.93 0.00 12.47
C GLU A 26 4.34 -0.37 11.04
N LYS A 27 4.84 -1.59 10.88
CA LYS A 27 5.30 -2.08 9.59
C LYS A 27 4.10 -2.51 8.75
N LEU A 28 3.96 -1.89 7.59
CA LEU A 28 3.01 -2.35 6.58
C LEU A 28 3.43 -3.70 5.98
N PRO A 29 2.48 -4.45 5.39
CA PRO A 29 2.81 -5.60 4.57
C PRO A 29 3.84 -5.23 3.51
N SER A 30 4.83 -6.08 3.32
CA SER A 30 5.87 -5.88 2.32
C SER A 30 5.30 -5.87 0.90
N GLU A 31 6.04 -5.30 -0.05
CA GLU A 31 5.61 -5.29 -1.46
C GLU A 31 5.31 -6.70 -1.97
N ASN A 32 6.08 -7.71 -1.56
CA ASN A 32 5.88 -9.10 -1.95
C ASN A 32 4.57 -9.68 -1.40
N GLU A 33 4.24 -9.38 -0.14
CA GLU A 33 2.97 -9.79 0.47
C GLU A 33 1.79 -9.15 -0.25
N LEU A 34 1.87 -7.85 -0.55
CA LEU A 34 0.83 -7.14 -1.30
C LEU A 34 0.70 -7.66 -2.74
N THR A 35 1.80 -8.00 -3.42
CA THR A 35 1.72 -8.61 -4.76
C THR A 35 0.99 -9.94 -4.73
N THR A 36 1.19 -10.73 -3.67
CA THR A 36 0.57 -12.05 -3.49
C THR A 36 -0.89 -11.91 -3.10
N LEU A 37 -1.19 -11.03 -2.14
CA LEU A 37 -2.54 -10.78 -1.61
C LEU A 37 -3.50 -10.28 -2.68
N PHE A 38 -3.05 -9.35 -3.53
CA PHE A 38 -3.88 -8.75 -4.57
C PHE A 38 -3.68 -9.40 -5.95
N ASN A 39 -2.76 -10.38 -6.06
CA ASN A 39 -2.36 -11.02 -7.31
C ASN A 39 -2.07 -9.97 -8.42
N VAL A 40 -1.13 -9.08 -8.12
CA VAL A 40 -0.74 -7.95 -8.97
C VAL A 40 0.76 -7.89 -9.20
N SER A 41 1.20 -7.09 -10.17
CA SER A 41 2.62 -6.83 -10.37
C SER A 41 3.18 -5.91 -9.28
N ARG A 42 4.46 -6.08 -8.95
CA ARG A 42 5.19 -5.22 -8.00
C ARG A 42 5.10 -3.74 -8.38
N ASN A 43 5.11 -3.42 -9.67
CA ASN A 43 4.92 -2.04 -10.15
C ASN A 43 3.58 -1.43 -9.73
N THR A 44 2.51 -2.25 -9.70
CA THR A 44 1.18 -1.81 -9.28
C THR A 44 1.15 -1.52 -7.78
N VAL A 45 1.73 -2.41 -6.98
CA VAL A 45 1.89 -2.21 -5.52
C VAL A 45 2.70 -0.97 -5.23
N ARG A 46 3.88 -0.84 -5.84
CA ARG A 46 4.78 0.30 -5.64
C ARG A 46 4.10 1.62 -5.99
N ARG A 47 3.27 1.64 -7.02
CA ARG A 47 2.49 2.83 -7.39
C ARG A 47 1.46 3.20 -6.32
N ALA A 48 0.78 2.22 -5.72
CA ALA A 48 -0.14 2.46 -4.60
C ALA A 48 0.58 2.96 -3.34
N ILE A 49 1.71 2.34 -2.98
CA ILE A 49 2.53 2.76 -1.83
C ILE A 49 3.10 4.17 -2.05
N ASN A 50 3.61 4.46 -3.25
CA ASN A 50 4.11 5.80 -3.58
C ASN A 50 3.02 6.86 -3.44
N GLN A 51 1.78 6.55 -3.82
CA GLN A 51 0.65 7.47 -3.66
C GLN A 51 0.35 7.74 -2.18
N LEU A 52 0.30 6.69 -1.36
CA LEU A 52 0.14 6.85 0.10
C LEU A 52 1.29 7.65 0.71
N SER A 53 2.51 7.45 0.21
CA SER A 53 3.69 8.15 0.70
C SER A 53 3.69 9.62 0.31
N PHE A 54 3.24 9.92 -0.91
CA PHE A 54 3.01 11.30 -1.37
C PHE A 54 1.98 12.03 -0.50
N GLU A 55 0.97 11.32 0.02
CA GLU A 55 -0.03 11.85 0.96
C GLU A 55 0.47 11.92 2.41
N GLY A 56 1.70 11.46 2.70
CA GLY A 56 2.27 11.46 4.04
C GLY A 56 1.73 10.37 4.96
N LEU A 57 0.95 9.41 4.43
CA LEU A 57 0.35 8.32 5.22
C LEU A 57 1.35 7.20 5.51
N VAL A 58 2.35 7.01 4.65
CA VAL A 58 3.35 5.94 4.77
C VAL A 58 4.74 6.43 4.41
N ALA A 59 5.77 5.84 5.03
CA ALA A 59 7.15 6.10 4.70
C ALA A 59 7.84 4.79 4.33
N SER A 60 8.59 4.81 3.22
CA SER A 60 9.45 3.68 2.86
C SER A 60 10.76 3.82 3.62
N VAL A 61 10.98 2.98 4.63
CA VAL A 61 12.26 2.90 5.34
C VAL A 61 13.13 1.88 4.60
N HIS A 62 14.24 2.35 4.03
CA HIS A 62 15.27 1.45 3.52
C HIS A 62 16.14 1.01 4.71
N GLY A 63 16.06 -0.26 5.06
CA GLY A 63 16.90 -0.92 6.05
C GLY A 63 17.69 -2.04 5.42
#